data_AF-A0AAV8WP47-F1
#
_entry.id   AF-A0AAV8WP47-F1
#
_cell.length_a   1.000
_cell.length_b   1.000
_cell.length_c   1.000
_cell.angle_alpha   90.00
_cell.angle_beta   90.00
_cell.angle_gamma   90.00
#
_symmetry.space_group_name_H-M   'P 1'
#
loop_
_entity.id
_entity.type
_entity.pdbx_description
1 polymer ?
#
loop_
_entity_poly.entity_id
_entity_poly.type
_entity_poly.pdbx_seq_one_letter_code
_entity_poly.pdbx_strand_id
1 'polypeptide(L)'
;MSRGLPGQASPQVEADRRLLQYCSYDDYLDSLNTTQDECYLQSVEASRAIAELGYRSSGETLSKEQFEKRLAAVLLYLYPPYKPYESSSEGITKGDPLQLDLALRERGNRVGILSTIIFLRYYTKGGFEISGYLDYGEKLTKEDWKPFFRGTF
;
A
#
# COMPACT_ATOMS: atom_id res chain seq x y z
N MET A 1 -20.51 16.83 -11.29
CA MET A 1 -19.07 16.60 -10.97
C MET A 1 -18.96 16.42 -9.47
N SER A 2 -19.10 15.19 -8.97
CA SER A 2 -19.01 14.89 -7.54
C SER A 2 -17.54 14.84 -7.11
N ARG A 3 -17.13 15.77 -6.23
CA ARG A 3 -15.88 15.62 -5.47
C ARG A 3 -16.12 14.52 -4.43
N GLY A 4 -15.48 13.36 -4.62
CA GLY A 4 -15.48 12.28 -3.64
C GLY A 4 -14.81 12.74 -2.34
N LEU A 5 -15.41 12.34 -1.21
CA LEU A 5 -14.93 12.60 0.14
C LEU A 5 -13.54 11.98 0.36
N PRO A 6 -12.64 12.63 1.12
CA PRO A 6 -11.32 12.09 1.43
C PRO A 6 -11.48 10.84 2.32
N GLY A 7 -11.33 9.65 1.73
CA GLY A 7 -11.35 8.37 2.45
C GLY A 7 -12.25 7.29 1.84
N GLN A 8 -13.09 7.61 0.86
CA GLN A 8 -13.86 6.59 0.14
C GLN A 8 -13.09 6.15 -1.12
N ALA A 9 -12.88 4.83 -1.26
CA ALA A 9 -12.44 4.25 -2.52
C ALA A 9 -13.39 4.72 -3.63
N SER A 10 -12.84 5.13 -4.78
CA SER A 10 -13.72 5.29 -5.94
C SER A 10 -14.34 3.92 -6.24
N PRO A 11 -15.61 3.85 -6.69
CA PRO A 11 -16.25 2.58 -7.05
C PRO A 11 -15.41 1.75 -8.03
N GLN A 12 -14.59 2.44 -8.83
CA GLN A 12 -13.67 1.84 -9.79
C GLN A 12 -12.44 1.18 -9.14
N VAL A 13 -11.81 1.82 -8.14
CA VAL A 13 -10.67 1.20 -7.40
C VAL A 13 -11.12 -0.04 -6.64
N GLU A 14 -12.34 -0.02 -6.10
CA GLU A 14 -12.91 -1.19 -5.43
C GLU A 14 -13.14 -2.35 -6.40
N ALA A 15 -13.69 -2.09 -7.58
CA ALA A 15 -13.87 -3.10 -8.64
C ALA A 15 -12.54 -3.63 -9.20
N ASP A 16 -11.52 -2.76 -9.28
CA ASP A 16 -10.19 -3.10 -9.78
C ASP A 16 -9.36 -3.90 -8.76
N ARG A 17 -9.82 -4.12 -7.51
CA ARG A 17 -9.15 -5.00 -6.52
C ARG A 17 -8.89 -6.41 -7.03
N ARG A 18 -9.76 -6.92 -7.91
CA ARG A 18 -9.58 -8.22 -8.56
C ARG A 18 -8.28 -8.32 -9.38
N LEU A 19 -7.71 -7.20 -9.81
CA LEU A 19 -6.45 -7.20 -10.58
C LEU A 19 -5.25 -7.63 -9.73
N LEU A 20 -5.34 -7.57 -8.40
CA LEU A 20 -4.28 -7.99 -7.48
C LEU A 20 -3.99 -9.50 -7.53
N GLN A 21 -4.90 -10.30 -8.09
CA GLN A 21 -4.71 -11.74 -8.20
C GLN A 21 -3.72 -12.11 -9.32
N TYR A 22 -3.42 -11.16 -10.22
CA TYR A 22 -2.53 -11.39 -11.36
C TYR A 22 -1.15 -10.82 -11.08
N CYS A 23 -0.13 -11.64 -11.31
CA CYS A 23 1.27 -11.25 -11.06
C CYS A 23 1.87 -10.44 -12.22
N SER A 24 1.35 -10.61 -13.44
CA SER A 24 1.81 -9.91 -14.64
C SER A 24 0.64 -9.62 -15.58
N TYR A 25 0.88 -8.77 -16.57
CA TYR A 25 -0.11 -8.52 -17.64
C TYR A 25 -0.39 -9.79 -18.45
N ASP A 26 0.62 -10.62 -18.68
CA ASP A 26 0.46 -11.90 -19.37
C ASP A 26 -0.46 -12.86 -18.60
N ASP A 27 -0.33 -12.91 -17.27
CA ASP A 27 -1.19 -13.70 -16.38
C ASP A 27 -2.65 -13.21 -16.41
N TYR A 28 -2.84 -11.90 -16.53
CA TYR A 28 -4.15 -11.31 -16.81
C TYR A 28 -4.69 -11.75 -18.18
N LEU A 29 -3.89 -11.72 -19.25
CA LEU A 29 -4.33 -12.19 -20.58
C LEU A 29 -4.63 -13.69 -20.59
N ASP A 30 -3.84 -14.49 -19.88
CA ASP A 30 -4.07 -15.93 -19.76
C ASP A 30 -5.40 -16.23 -19.06
N SER A 31 -5.80 -15.41 -18.09
CA SER A 31 -7.10 -15.52 -17.43
C SER A 31 -8.31 -15.26 -18.35
N LEU A 32 -8.09 -14.63 -19.51
CA LEU A 32 -9.12 -14.37 -20.52
C LEU A 32 -9.21 -15.48 -21.57
N ASN A 33 -8.23 -16.39 -21.62
CA ASN A 33 -8.20 -17.50 -22.56
C ASN A 33 -9.13 -18.63 -22.09
N THR A 34 -9.76 -19.32 -23.05
CA THR A 34 -10.55 -20.52 -22.78
C THR A 34 -9.78 -21.77 -23.21
N THR A 35 -10.14 -22.94 -22.68
CA THR A 35 -9.59 -24.25 -23.12
C THR A 35 -9.72 -24.50 -24.62
N GLN A 36 -10.70 -23.89 -25.29
CA GLN A 36 -10.82 -23.93 -26.74
C GLN A 36 -9.69 -23.18 -27.45
N ASP A 37 -9.25 -22.04 -26.91
CA ASP A 37 -8.16 -21.25 -27.50
C ASP A 37 -6.84 -22.03 -27.45
N GLU A 38 -6.57 -22.71 -26.34
CA GLU A 38 -5.41 -23.60 -26.21
C GLU A 38 -5.45 -24.74 -27.25
N CYS A 39 -6.63 -25.37 -27.44
CA CYS A 39 -6.80 -26.47 -28.39
C CYS A 39 -6.68 -26.02 -29.86
N TYR A 40 -7.26 -24.87 -30.23
CA TYR A 40 -7.33 -24.41 -31.61
C TYR A 40 -6.10 -23.62 -32.05
N LEU A 41 -5.58 -22.75 -31.19
CA LEU A 41 -4.44 -21.89 -31.53
C LEU A 41 -3.11 -22.61 -31.29
N GLN A 42 -3.07 -23.57 -30.37
CA GLN A 42 -1.88 -24.37 -30.02
C GLN A 42 -0.63 -23.53 -29.69
N SER A 43 -0.81 -22.23 -29.44
CA SER A 43 0.24 -21.26 -29.16
C SER A 43 -0.30 -20.25 -28.16
N VAL A 44 0.38 -20.14 -27.02
CA VAL A 44 0.04 -19.21 -25.93
C VAL A 44 0.15 -17.76 -26.40
N GLU A 45 1.15 -17.44 -27.22
CA GLU A 45 1.38 -16.10 -27.76
C GLU A 45 0.23 -15.64 -28.67
N ALA A 46 -0.28 -16.55 -29.51
CA ALA A 46 -1.41 -16.28 -30.39
C ALA A 46 -2.70 -16.07 -29.58
N SER A 47 -2.92 -16.88 -28.54
CA SER A 47 -4.06 -16.74 -27.63
C SER A 47 -4.04 -15.39 -26.92
N ARG A 48 -2.89 -14.99 -26.36
CA ARG A 48 -2.71 -13.69 -25.71
C ARG A 48 -2.94 -12.52 -26.66
N ALA A 49 -2.43 -12.59 -27.89
CA ALA A 49 -2.65 -11.53 -28.89
C ALA A 49 -4.15 -11.36 -29.22
N ILE A 50 -4.89 -12.46 -29.34
CA ILE A 50 -6.33 -12.42 -29.59
C ILE A 50 -7.09 -11.89 -28.37
N ALA A 51 -6.69 -12.30 -27.16
CA ALA A 51 -7.24 -11.79 -25.92
C ALA A 51 -7.04 -10.28 -25.79
N GLU A 52 -5.83 -9.78 -26.08
CA GLU A 52 -5.51 -8.36 -26.02
C GLU A 52 -6.38 -7.53 -26.97
N LEU A 53 -6.65 -8.03 -28.18
CA LEU A 53 -7.52 -7.38 -29.17
C LEU A 53 -9.01 -7.32 -28.75
N GLY A 54 -9.40 -8.00 -27.66
CA GLY A 54 -10.74 -7.87 -27.09
C GLY A 54 -11.85 -8.55 -27.90
N TYR A 55 -11.51 -9.36 -28.92
CA TYR A 55 -12.50 -10.03 -29.78
C TYR A 55 -13.39 -11.05 -29.05
N ARG A 56 -12.97 -11.54 -27.87
CA ARG A 56 -13.71 -12.56 -27.11
C ARG A 56 -14.26 -12.10 -25.76
N SER A 57 -13.65 -11.09 -25.14
CA SER A 57 -14.17 -10.51 -23.90
C SER A 57 -15.44 -9.74 -24.23
N SER A 58 -16.53 -9.98 -23.50
CA SER A 58 -17.79 -9.25 -23.59
C SER A 58 -17.70 -7.79 -23.10
N GLY A 59 -16.53 -7.15 -23.23
CA GLY A 59 -16.20 -5.79 -22.83
C GLY A 59 -14.75 -5.42 -23.19
N GLU A 60 -14.40 -4.14 -23.02
CA GLU A 60 -13.03 -3.61 -23.25
C GLU A 60 -12.01 -4.38 -22.41
N THR A 61 -11.10 -5.08 -23.07
CA THR A 61 -9.88 -5.62 -22.46
C THR A 61 -8.98 -4.45 -22.07
N LEU A 62 -8.38 -4.55 -20.88
CA LEU A 62 -7.46 -3.50 -20.44
C LEU A 62 -6.21 -3.58 -21.29
N SER A 63 -5.80 -2.45 -21.87
CA SER A 63 -4.45 -2.37 -22.44
C SER A 63 -3.42 -2.53 -21.32
N LYS A 64 -2.19 -2.93 -21.68
CA LYS A 64 -1.08 -3.06 -20.73
C LYS A 64 -0.92 -1.82 -19.84
N GLU A 65 -0.93 -0.64 -20.44
CA GLU A 65 -0.82 0.64 -19.72
C GLU A 65 -2.00 0.87 -18.76
N GLN A 66 -3.22 0.49 -19.17
CA GLN A 66 -4.41 0.63 -18.32
C GLN A 66 -4.39 -0.36 -17.16
N PHE A 67 -3.96 -1.60 -17.40
CA PHE A 67 -3.78 -2.63 -16.38
C PHE A 67 -2.79 -2.15 -15.32
N GLU A 68 -1.60 -1.73 -15.74
CA GLU A 68 -0.55 -1.24 -14.84
C GLU A 68 -1.02 0.00 -14.06
N LYS A 69 -1.69 0.95 -14.72
CA LYS A 69 -2.21 2.16 -14.07
C LYS A 69 -3.28 1.85 -13.02
N ARG A 70 -4.21 0.93 -13.31
CA ARG A 70 -5.26 0.54 -12.37
C ARG A 70 -4.69 -0.27 -11.22
N LEU A 71 -3.79 -1.21 -11.49
CA LEU A 71 -3.08 -1.97 -10.46
C LEU A 71 -2.30 -1.03 -9.52
N ALA A 72 -1.58 -0.06 -10.08
CA ALA A 72 -0.88 0.96 -9.29
C ALA A 72 -1.83 1.80 -8.45
N ALA A 73 -3.00 2.18 -8.97
CA ALA A 73 -4.00 2.92 -8.20
C ALA A 73 -4.58 2.11 -7.04
N VAL A 74 -4.82 0.82 -7.24
CA VAL A 74 -5.26 -0.10 -6.17
C VAL A 74 -4.16 -0.26 -5.12
N LEU A 75 -2.91 -0.47 -5.54
CA LEU A 75 -1.76 -0.55 -4.62
C LEU A 75 -1.57 0.75 -3.83
N LEU A 76 -1.71 1.90 -4.48
CA LEU A 76 -1.65 3.22 -3.85
C LEU A 76 -2.78 3.42 -2.82
N TYR A 77 -3.96 2.86 -3.09
CA TYR A 77 -5.09 2.94 -2.17
C TYR A 77 -4.90 2.02 -0.95
N LEU A 78 -4.39 0.80 -1.17
CA LEU A 78 -4.12 -0.16 -0.09
C LEU A 78 -2.89 0.21 0.75
N TYR A 79 -1.86 0.73 0.08
CA TYR A 79 -0.56 1.09 0.65
C TYR A 79 -0.20 2.51 0.22
N PRO A 80 -0.90 3.52 0.76
CA PRO A 80 -0.63 4.90 0.40
C PRO A 80 0.82 5.26 0.80
N PRO A 81 1.62 5.84 -0.13
CA PRO A 81 2.95 6.28 0.19
C PRO A 81 2.85 7.34 1.27
N TYR A 82 3.65 7.14 2.31
CA TYR A 82 3.72 8.04 3.44
C TYR A 82 4.07 9.46 2.95
N LYS A 83 3.21 10.44 3.25
CA LYS A 83 3.39 11.85 2.80
C LYS A 83 4.26 12.61 3.81
N PRO A 84 5.49 13.03 3.46
CA PRO A 84 6.47 13.57 4.41
C PRO A 84 6.10 14.89 5.10
N TYR A 85 5.10 15.60 4.58
CA TYR A 85 4.85 17.01 4.94
C TYR A 85 3.75 17.23 5.98
N GLU A 86 3.01 16.19 6.37
CA GLU A 86 2.13 16.23 7.53
C GLU A 86 2.85 15.54 8.70
N SER A 87 3.21 16.30 9.73
CA SER A 87 3.72 15.69 10.96
C SER A 87 2.60 14.85 11.56
N SER A 88 2.86 13.57 11.77
CA SER A 88 1.92 12.64 12.40
C SER A 88 1.53 13.11 13.81
N SER A 89 2.38 13.89 14.46
CA SER A 89 2.16 14.49 15.77
C SER A 89 1.47 15.87 15.75
N GLU A 90 0.99 16.34 14.60
CA GLU A 90 0.35 17.65 14.49
C GLU A 90 -0.89 17.73 15.40
N GLY A 91 -0.96 18.77 16.24
CA GLY A 91 -2.08 19.01 17.15
C GLY A 91 -2.03 18.25 18.47
N ILE A 92 -1.00 17.46 18.76
CA ILE A 92 -0.83 16.86 20.08
C ILE A 92 -0.49 17.95 21.10
N THR A 93 -1.42 18.17 22.04
CA THR A 93 -1.22 19.07 23.19
C THR A 93 -1.30 18.32 24.52
N LYS A 94 -1.78 17.07 24.49
CA LYS A 94 -1.94 16.17 25.64
C LYS A 94 -1.63 14.75 25.17
N GLY A 95 -0.81 14.04 25.94
CA GLY A 95 -0.38 12.68 25.65
C GLY A 95 0.53 12.15 26.76
N ASP A 96 0.89 10.88 26.68
CA ASP A 96 1.92 10.30 27.55
C ASP A 96 3.27 11.02 27.32
N PRO A 97 4.12 11.22 28.35
CA PRO A 97 5.46 11.75 28.19
C PRO A 97 6.24 11.21 26.97
N LEU A 98 6.14 9.91 26.68
CA LEU A 98 6.79 9.32 25.51
C LEU A 98 6.25 9.89 24.19
N GLN A 99 4.93 10.02 24.06
CA GLN A 99 4.29 10.58 22.87
C GLN A 99 4.69 12.05 22.67
N LEU A 100 4.74 12.83 23.75
CA LEU A 100 5.16 14.23 23.70
C LEU A 100 6.62 14.37 23.25
N ASP A 101 7.52 13.56 23.80
CA ASP A 101 8.93 13.57 23.42
C ASP A 101 9.15 13.15 21.96
N LEU A 102 8.44 12.12 21.50
CA LEU A 102 8.53 11.66 20.11
C LEU A 102 7.91 12.67 19.12
N ALA A 103 6.85 13.36 19.53
CA ALA A 103 6.25 14.44 18.75
C ALA A 103 7.25 15.59 18.54
N LEU A 104 7.92 16.04 19.60
CA LEU A 104 8.95 17.08 19.52
C LEU A 104 10.12 16.69 18.61
N ARG A 105 10.47 15.41 18.58
CA ARG A 105 11.59 14.87 17.79
C ARG A 105 11.20 14.56 16.34
N GLU A 106 9.92 14.45 16.01
CA GLU A 106 9.43 14.00 14.71
C GLU A 106 10.03 14.82 13.57
N ARG A 107 9.88 16.15 13.63
CA ARG A 107 10.38 17.05 12.58
C ARG A 107 11.90 16.94 12.41
N GLY A 108 12.65 16.86 13.51
CA GLY A 108 14.10 16.72 13.48
C GLY A 108 14.56 15.43 12.81
N ASN A 109 13.86 14.31 13.08
CA ASN A 109 14.11 13.02 12.44
C ASN A 109 13.74 13.01 10.97
N ARG A 110 12.61 13.62 10.58
CA ARG A 110 12.18 13.71 9.17
C ARG A 110 13.13 14.50 8.29
N VAL A 111 13.71 15.58 8.81
CA VAL A 111 14.65 16.43 8.08
C VAL A 111 16.09 15.89 8.15
N GLY A 112 16.36 14.88 8.99
CA GLY A 112 17.69 14.31 9.18
C GLY A 112 18.63 15.19 10.01
N ILE A 113 18.10 16.19 10.73
CA ILE A 113 18.87 17.03 11.65
C ILE A 113 19.12 16.30 12.98
N LEU A 114 18.20 15.42 13.36
CA LEU A 114 18.24 14.65 14.60
C LEU A 114 18.02 13.18 14.27
N SER A 115 18.74 12.28 14.93
CA SER A 115 18.51 10.83 14.84
C SER A 115 18.07 10.33 16.21
N THR A 116 16.97 9.58 16.26
CA THR A 116 16.41 9.00 17.48
C THR A 116 16.33 7.49 17.35
N ILE A 117 17.04 6.78 18.22
CA ILE A 117 16.89 5.35 18.43
C ILE A 117 16.09 5.14 19.71
N ILE A 118 15.01 4.38 19.64
CA ILE A 118 14.16 4.02 20.77
C ILE A 118 14.61 2.65 21.27
N PHE A 119 15.06 2.57 22.51
CA PHE A 119 15.41 1.30 23.15
C PHE A 119 14.23 0.79 23.99
N LEU A 120 13.85 -0.46 23.75
CA LEU A 120 12.74 -1.13 24.42
C LEU A 120 13.31 -2.23 25.31
N ARG A 121 12.84 -2.28 26.56
CA ARG A 121 13.12 -3.36 27.50
C ARG A 121 11.80 -3.88 28.05
N TYR A 122 11.58 -5.17 27.91
CA TYR A 122 10.37 -5.85 28.34
C TYR A 122 10.75 -7.04 29.23
N TYR A 123 10.18 -7.11 30.42
CA TYR A 123 10.36 -8.25 31.30
C TYR A 123 9.14 -9.16 31.22
N THR A 124 9.38 -10.41 30.86
CA THR A 124 8.34 -11.45 30.87
C THR A 124 7.92 -11.76 32.30
N LYS A 125 6.73 -12.34 32.48
CA LYS A 125 6.25 -12.80 33.81
C LYS A 125 7.19 -13.82 34.47
N GLY A 126 8.00 -14.52 33.68
CA GLY A 126 9.03 -15.46 34.14
C GLY A 126 10.36 -14.81 34.52
N GLY A 127 10.49 -13.48 34.45
CA GLY A 127 11.70 -12.74 34.82
C GLY A 127 12.75 -12.62 33.72
N PHE A 128 12.51 -13.18 32.52
CA PHE A 128 13.40 -12.99 31.38
C PHE A 128 13.26 -11.59 30.80
N GLU A 129 14.38 -10.94 30.54
CA GLU A 129 14.46 -9.66 29.83
C GLU A 129 14.50 -9.90 28.32
N ILE A 130 13.65 -9.17 27.59
CA ILE A 130 13.66 -9.06 26.14
C ILE A 130 13.95 -7.59 25.83
N SER A 131 15.03 -7.32 25.11
CA SER A 131 15.41 -5.97 24.71
C SER A 131 15.47 -5.82 23.20
N GLY A 132 15.10 -4.66 22.68
CA GLY A 132 15.14 -4.34 21.25
C GLY A 132 15.36 -2.85 21.00
N TYR A 133 15.64 -2.49 19.76
CA TYR A 133 15.78 -1.09 19.35
C TYR A 133 14.95 -0.80 18.10
N LEU A 134 14.58 0.45 17.93
CA LEU A 134 13.82 0.95 16.80
C LEU A 134 14.41 2.28 16.32
N ASP A 135 14.73 2.37 15.04
CA ASP A 135 15.11 3.63 14.42
C ASP A 135 13.84 4.43 14.11
N TYR A 136 13.66 5.55 14.80
CA TYR A 136 12.47 6.37 14.66
C TYR A 136 12.38 7.01 13.28
N GLY A 137 13.49 7.49 12.72
CA GLY A 137 13.52 8.10 11.38
C GLY A 137 13.16 7.11 10.28
N GLU A 138 13.69 5.88 10.37
CA GLU A 138 13.34 4.79 9.45
C GLU A 138 11.83 4.49 9.52
N LYS A 139 11.28 4.38 10.72
CA LYS A 139 9.86 4.05 10.92
C LYS A 139 8.92 5.16 10.47
N LEU A 140 9.29 6.42 10.68
CA LEU A 140 8.53 7.59 10.20
C LEU A 140 8.43 7.64 8.67
N THR A 141 9.29 6.91 7.95
CA THR A 141 9.28 6.83 6.48
C THR A 141 8.44 5.66 5.97
N LYS A 142 8.37 4.56 6.73
CA LYS A 142 7.76 3.29 6.30
C LYS A 142 6.32 3.09 6.79
N GLU A 143 5.94 3.73 7.89
CA GLU A 143 4.69 3.44 8.61
C GLU A 143 3.91 4.74 8.90
N ASP A 144 2.57 4.63 9.02
CA ASP A 144 1.74 5.74 9.51
C ASP A 144 1.75 5.75 11.04
N TRP A 145 2.33 6.80 11.62
CA TRP A 145 2.42 7.01 13.06
C TRP A 145 1.21 7.78 13.63
N LYS A 146 0.25 8.21 12.80
CA LYS A 146 -0.98 8.88 13.27
C LYS A 146 -1.74 8.05 14.32
N PRO A 147 -1.91 6.72 14.20
CA PRO A 147 -2.61 5.92 15.22
C PRO A 147 -1.93 5.95 16.59
N PHE A 148 -0.59 5.86 16.61
CA PHE A 148 0.21 5.94 17.85
C PHE A 148 0.00 7.27 18.57
N PHE A 149 -0.03 8.37 17.83
CA PHE A 149 -0.19 9.72 18.37
C PHE A 149 -1.64 10.08 18.72
N ARG A 150 -2.63 9.50 18.04
CA ARG A 150 -4.06 9.74 18.29
C ARG A 150 -4.68 8.76 19.28
N GLY A 151 -3.94 7.76 19.74
CA GLY A 151 -4.41 6.75 20.69
C GLY A 151 -5.53 5.87 20.12
N THR A 152 -5.57 5.70 18.80
CA THR A 152 -6.59 4.88 18.12
C THR A 152 -6.00 3.51 17.85
N PHE A 153 -6.20 2.58 18.77
CA PHE A 153 -5.89 1.15 18.63
C PHE A 153 -7.15 0.33 18.79
#